data_AF-K1ZKQ3-F1
#
_entry.id   AF-K1ZKQ3-F1
#
_cell.length_a   1.000
_cell.length_b   1.000
_cell.length_c   1.000
_cell.angle_alpha   90.00
_cell.angle_beta   90.00
_cell.angle_gamma   90.00
#
_symmetry.space_group_name_H-M   'P 1'
#
loop_
_entity.id
_entity.type
_entity.pdbx_description
1 polymer ?
#
loop_
_entity_poly.entity_id
_entity_poly.type
_entity_poly.pdbx_seq_one_letter_code
_entity_poly.pdbx_strand_id
1 'polypeptide(L)'
;MKNIMHTNNNEILKTLGPASARLVATLYANNRPIFHFQEAAEILGGRTPAANALSQLIHNGIATRLKSGTFSLVPFELGFEREYLGNPYVVARELILSGHGSKTKYYLSYGSAFDHHQMVTQPQLDIYISSPRMMRSRTILGSLFRFVRCKKNDLFGIEEVWVDKNEKVCVSDLERTLIDGLKQPGYCGGFSEVAKAFSIKHDAIDPQKIIDYAIKLDVGAVNRRLGYLMELYNIGSRIHWEFLQTTLTATYQLLDPELPAEGHHTAKWRLRLNISSEELRALRGT
;
A
#
# COMPACT_ATOMS: atom_id res chain seq x y z
N MET A 1 -27.45 -25.98 32.02
CA MET A 1 -27.93 -26.27 30.65
C MET A 1 -26.73 -26.32 29.72
N LYS A 2 -26.34 -27.51 29.27
CA LYS A 2 -25.30 -27.67 28.23
C LYS A 2 -25.93 -27.24 26.91
N ASN A 3 -25.51 -26.09 26.39
CA ASN A 3 -25.80 -25.75 25.00
C ASN A 3 -24.93 -26.66 24.13
N ILE A 4 -25.53 -27.76 23.68
CA ILE A 4 -24.97 -28.62 22.65
C ILE A 4 -24.98 -27.76 21.38
N MET A 5 -23.80 -27.27 20.98
CA MET A 5 -23.64 -26.72 19.64
C MET A 5 -23.96 -27.86 18.67
N HIS A 6 -25.04 -27.69 17.91
CA HIS A 6 -25.29 -28.50 16.73
C HIS A 6 -24.12 -28.25 15.77
N THR A 7 -23.14 -29.15 15.76
CA THR A 7 -22.12 -29.24 14.71
C THR A 7 -22.86 -29.50 13.40
N ASN A 8 -22.90 -28.49 12.54
CA ASN A 8 -23.33 -28.67 11.17
C ASN A 8 -22.44 -29.74 10.52
N ASN A 9 -23.05 -30.79 9.98
CA ASN A 9 -22.42 -31.97 9.37
C ASN A 9 -21.59 -31.69 8.09
N ASN A 10 -21.08 -30.47 7.90
CA ASN A 10 -20.32 -30.02 6.72
C ASN A 10 -18.94 -29.41 7.05
N GLU A 11 -18.47 -29.54 8.28
CA GLU A 11 -17.12 -29.13 8.67
C GLU A 11 -16.09 -30.14 8.13
N ILE A 12 -15.48 -29.82 6.99
CA ILE A 12 -14.35 -30.56 6.44
C ILE A 12 -13.19 -30.48 7.44
N LEU A 13 -12.70 -31.64 7.87
CA LEU A 13 -11.57 -31.76 8.77
C LEU A 13 -10.28 -31.29 8.09
N LYS A 14 -9.51 -30.44 8.78
CA LYS A 14 -8.16 -30.01 8.38
C LYS A 14 -7.15 -31.14 8.54
N THR A 15 -7.17 -32.11 7.63
CA THR A 15 -6.28 -33.27 7.63
C THR A 15 -5.04 -33.05 6.75
N LEU A 16 -3.90 -33.57 7.19
CA LEU A 16 -2.62 -33.50 6.48
C LEU A 16 -2.09 -34.89 6.18
N GLY A 17 -1.95 -35.23 4.89
CA GLY A 17 -1.15 -36.38 4.46
C GLY A 17 0.36 -36.09 4.56
N PRO A 18 1.25 -37.09 4.40
CA PRO A 18 2.70 -36.93 4.62
C PRO A 18 3.34 -35.84 3.76
N ALA A 19 2.99 -35.76 2.46
CA ALA A 19 3.51 -34.74 1.56
C ALA A 19 3.02 -33.33 1.94
N SER A 20 1.72 -33.19 2.24
CA SER A 20 1.13 -31.93 2.69
C SER A 20 1.73 -31.46 4.02
N ALA A 21 1.94 -32.39 4.97
CA ALA A 21 2.60 -32.10 6.24
C ALA A 21 4.04 -31.61 6.04
N ARG A 22 4.82 -32.29 5.19
CA ARG A 22 6.19 -31.87 4.84
C ARG A 22 6.22 -30.49 4.18
N LEU A 23 5.27 -30.19 3.30
CA LEU A 23 5.16 -28.87 2.67
C LEU A 23 4.88 -27.78 3.71
N VAL A 24 3.82 -27.97 4.52
CA VAL A 24 3.38 -26.99 5.52
C VAL A 24 4.46 -26.74 6.57
N ALA A 25 5.08 -27.80 7.10
CA ALA A 25 6.15 -27.68 8.09
C ALA A 25 7.37 -26.95 7.53
N THR A 26 7.80 -27.27 6.29
CA THR A 26 8.93 -26.60 5.63
C THR A 26 8.63 -25.12 5.38
N LEU A 27 7.41 -24.78 4.94
CA LEU A 27 7.01 -23.40 4.72
C LEU A 27 7.02 -22.57 6.01
N TYR A 28 6.47 -23.11 7.11
CA TYR A 28 6.52 -22.43 8.41
C TYR A 28 7.95 -22.30 8.93
N ALA A 29 8.79 -23.33 8.81
CA ALA A 29 10.19 -23.28 9.21
C ALA A 29 10.98 -22.18 8.48
N ASN A 30 10.61 -21.89 7.23
CA ASN A 30 11.22 -20.85 6.42
C ASN A 30 10.52 -19.49 6.53
N ASN A 31 9.53 -19.33 7.42
CA ASN A 31 8.70 -18.13 7.53
C ASN A 31 8.06 -17.72 6.20
N ARG A 32 7.51 -18.68 5.45
CA ARG A 32 6.84 -18.45 4.15
C ARG A 32 5.36 -18.83 4.20
N PRO A 33 4.53 -18.13 5.01
CA PRO A 33 3.09 -18.38 5.06
C PRO A 33 2.39 -18.01 3.74
N ILE A 34 2.94 -17.06 2.98
CA ILE A 34 2.50 -16.76 1.60
C ILE A 34 3.62 -17.19 0.66
N PHE A 35 3.28 -18.03 -0.31
CA PHE A 35 4.25 -18.73 -1.14
C PHE A 35 3.77 -18.93 -2.57
N HIS A 36 4.70 -19.27 -3.44
CA HIS A 36 4.45 -19.53 -4.85
C HIS A 36 4.46 -21.02 -5.19
N PHE A 37 3.76 -21.40 -6.27
CA PHE A 37 3.73 -22.78 -6.75
C PHE A 37 5.13 -23.39 -6.95
N GLN A 38 6.08 -22.58 -7.41
CA GLN A 38 7.44 -23.01 -7.68
C GLN A 38 8.14 -23.49 -6.40
N GLU A 39 7.90 -22.82 -5.28
CA GLU A 39 8.48 -23.19 -3.98
C GLU A 39 7.89 -24.51 -3.47
N ALA A 40 6.59 -24.71 -3.65
CA ALA A 40 5.97 -26.00 -3.34
C ALA A 40 6.53 -27.13 -4.22
N ALA A 41 6.78 -26.86 -5.51
CA ALA A 41 7.40 -27.82 -6.43
C ALA A 41 8.83 -28.16 -6.04
N GLU A 42 9.62 -27.18 -5.58
CA GLU A 42 10.97 -27.37 -5.07
C GLU A 42 10.99 -28.21 -3.78
N ILE A 43 10.12 -27.88 -2.82
CA ILE A 43 10.02 -28.62 -1.56
C ILE A 43 9.61 -30.08 -1.81
N LEU A 44 8.62 -30.31 -2.68
CA LEU A 44 8.05 -31.64 -2.92
C LEU A 44 8.72 -32.43 -4.05
N GLY A 45 9.77 -31.89 -4.66
CA GLY A 45 10.58 -32.60 -5.66
C GLY A 45 9.91 -32.71 -7.05
N GLY A 46 8.95 -31.86 -7.37
CA GLY A 46 8.34 -31.82 -8.69
C GLY A 46 6.99 -31.11 -8.77
N ARG A 47 6.57 -30.81 -10.00
CA ARG A 47 5.30 -30.10 -10.28
C ARG A 47 4.07 -30.96 -9.96
N THR A 48 4.08 -32.25 -10.31
CA THR A 48 2.94 -33.15 -10.09
C THR A 48 2.67 -33.40 -8.60
N PRO A 49 3.68 -33.75 -7.76
CA PRO A 49 3.48 -33.86 -6.32
C PRO A 49 2.96 -32.56 -5.69
N ALA A 50 3.49 -31.40 -6.11
CA ALA A 50 3.04 -30.10 -5.61
C ALA A 50 1.61 -29.77 -5.99
N ALA A 51 1.20 -30.02 -7.24
CA ALA A 51 -0.18 -29.81 -7.68
C ALA A 51 -1.17 -30.66 -6.86
N ASN A 52 -0.85 -31.94 -6.66
CA ASN A 52 -1.69 -32.84 -5.87
C ASN A 52 -1.77 -32.39 -4.39
N ALA A 53 -0.63 -32.09 -3.77
CA ALA A 53 -0.58 -31.64 -2.38
C ALA A 53 -1.33 -30.32 -2.17
N LEU A 54 -1.18 -29.35 -3.09
CA LEU A 54 -1.87 -28.06 -3.01
C LEU A 54 -3.38 -28.21 -3.23
N SER A 55 -3.81 -29.05 -4.16
CA SER A 55 -5.23 -29.37 -4.35
C SER A 55 -5.84 -29.93 -3.07
N GLN A 56 -5.14 -30.85 -2.40
CA GLN A 56 -5.58 -31.42 -1.13
C GLN A 56 -5.60 -30.39 0.01
N LEU A 57 -4.57 -29.54 0.12
CA LEU A 57 -4.51 -28.48 1.14
C LEU A 57 -5.64 -27.46 0.97
N ILE A 58 -5.96 -27.08 -0.26
CA ILE A 58 -7.07 -26.17 -0.55
C ILE A 58 -8.41 -26.82 -0.23
N HIS A 59 -8.62 -28.07 -0.68
CA HIS A 59 -9.83 -28.83 -0.38
C HIS A 59 -10.06 -28.96 1.13
N ASN A 60 -8.99 -29.20 1.89
CA ASN A 60 -9.04 -29.36 3.34
C ASN A 60 -9.04 -28.02 4.11
N GLY A 61 -9.02 -26.86 3.42
CA GLY A 61 -9.03 -25.55 4.06
C GLY A 61 -7.75 -25.17 4.80
N ILE A 62 -6.62 -25.82 4.48
CA ILE A 62 -5.31 -25.56 5.11
C ILE A 62 -4.51 -24.54 4.29
N ALA A 63 -4.84 -24.35 3.01
CA ALA A 63 -4.28 -23.29 2.19
C ALA A 63 -5.38 -22.57 1.42
N THR A 64 -5.24 -21.26 1.26
CA THR A 64 -6.11 -20.46 0.40
C THR A 64 -5.37 -20.07 -0.87
N ARG A 65 -6.03 -20.15 -2.01
CA ARG A 65 -5.46 -19.70 -3.29
C ARG A 65 -5.75 -18.21 -3.48
N LEU A 66 -4.72 -17.37 -3.34
CA LEU A 66 -4.85 -15.91 -3.50
C LEU A 66 -4.95 -15.50 -4.98
N LYS A 67 -4.12 -16.13 -5.84
CA LYS A 67 -4.24 -16.06 -7.30
C LYS A 67 -3.65 -17.31 -7.95
N SER A 68 -3.69 -17.38 -9.27
CA SER A 68 -2.96 -18.43 -10.00
C SER A 68 -1.48 -18.43 -9.62
N GLY A 69 -1.03 -19.52 -9.02
CA GLY A 69 0.36 -19.74 -8.62
C GLY A 69 0.79 -19.10 -7.29
N THR A 70 -0.12 -18.48 -6.52
CA THR A 70 0.19 -17.85 -5.23
C THR A 70 -0.84 -18.26 -4.19
N PHE A 71 -0.37 -18.68 -3.02
CA PHE A 71 -1.17 -19.30 -1.98
C PHE A 71 -0.77 -18.74 -0.61
N SER A 72 -1.72 -18.75 0.32
CA SER A 72 -1.48 -18.51 1.75
C SER A 72 -1.78 -19.79 2.54
N LEU A 73 -0.99 -20.07 3.56
CA LEU A 73 -1.33 -21.07 4.57
C LEU A 73 -2.38 -20.49 5.51
N VAL A 74 -3.39 -21.29 5.84
CA VAL A 74 -4.40 -20.97 6.84
C VAL A 74 -3.89 -21.46 8.20
N PRO A 75 -3.65 -20.57 9.18
CA PRO A 75 -3.25 -20.98 10.52
C PRO A 75 -4.28 -21.94 11.14
N PHE A 76 -3.79 -23.00 11.78
CA PHE A 76 -4.66 -23.96 12.48
C PHE A 76 -5.41 -23.32 13.66
N GLU A 77 -4.84 -22.25 14.22
CA GLU A 77 -5.43 -21.43 15.30
C GLU A 77 -6.78 -20.80 14.90
N LEU A 78 -7.04 -20.64 13.60
CA LEU A 78 -8.33 -20.14 13.09
C LEU A 78 -9.42 -21.23 13.02
N GLY A 79 -9.20 -22.39 13.63
CA GLY A 79 -10.20 -23.46 13.69
C GLY A 79 -10.60 -23.95 12.31
N PHE A 80 -11.90 -23.89 12.00
CA PHE A 80 -12.47 -24.38 10.74
C PHE A 80 -12.47 -23.36 9.59
N GLU A 81 -11.92 -22.15 9.80
CA GLU A 81 -11.78 -21.16 8.73
C GLU A 81 -10.96 -21.73 7.57
N ARG A 82 -11.36 -21.43 6.34
CA ARG A 82 -10.72 -21.95 5.11
C ARG A 82 -10.12 -20.85 4.24
N GLU A 83 -10.55 -19.62 4.46
CA GLU A 83 -10.08 -18.45 3.76
C GLU A 83 -9.24 -17.61 4.71
N TYR A 84 -7.99 -17.39 4.34
CA TYR A 84 -7.09 -16.55 5.12
C TYR A 84 -6.20 -15.75 4.18
N LEU A 85 -6.31 -14.43 4.25
CA LEU A 85 -5.49 -13.53 3.46
C LEU A 85 -4.05 -13.46 4.00
N GLY A 86 -3.89 -13.49 5.32
CA GLY A 86 -2.66 -13.06 5.98
C GLY A 86 -2.54 -11.54 6.02
N ASN A 87 -1.32 -11.05 6.26
CA ASN A 87 -1.04 -9.62 6.23
C ASN A 87 -1.17 -9.08 4.79
N PRO A 88 -2.08 -8.12 4.51
CA PRO A 88 -2.32 -7.62 3.15
C PRO A 88 -1.07 -7.00 2.51
N TYR A 89 -0.17 -6.41 3.29
CA TYR A 89 1.08 -5.83 2.79
C TYR A 89 2.05 -6.89 2.28
N VAL A 90 2.13 -8.02 2.98
CA VAL A 90 2.91 -9.19 2.53
C VAL A 90 2.28 -9.78 1.27
N VAL A 91 0.95 -9.89 1.22
CA VAL A 91 0.25 -10.35 0.02
C VAL A 91 0.56 -9.44 -1.17
N ALA A 92 0.48 -8.12 -1.02
CA ALA A 92 0.78 -7.17 -2.10
C ALA A 92 2.21 -7.34 -2.64
N ARG A 93 3.20 -7.50 -1.74
CA ARG A 93 4.59 -7.84 -2.08
C ARG A 93 4.66 -9.13 -2.90
N GLU A 94 4.10 -10.23 -2.39
CA GLU A 94 4.18 -11.52 -3.08
C GLU A 94 3.48 -11.49 -4.45
N LEU A 95 2.36 -10.75 -4.56
CA LEU A 95 1.66 -10.59 -5.83
C LEU A 95 2.50 -9.87 -6.88
N ILE A 96 3.23 -8.81 -6.51
CA ILE A 96 4.09 -8.04 -7.43
C ILE A 96 5.41 -8.76 -7.75
N LEU A 97 5.94 -9.57 -6.82
CA LEU A 97 7.16 -10.36 -7.03
C LEU A 97 6.91 -11.64 -7.84
N SER A 98 5.68 -12.16 -7.79
CA SER A 98 5.27 -13.39 -8.46
C SER A 98 5.69 -13.46 -9.93
N GLY A 99 6.44 -14.53 -10.25
CA GLY A 99 6.97 -14.84 -11.58
C GLY A 99 8.18 -14.03 -12.02
N HIS A 100 8.67 -13.09 -11.20
CA HIS A 100 9.82 -12.21 -11.54
C HIS A 100 10.88 -12.19 -10.43
N GLY A 101 10.58 -12.75 -9.25
CA GLY A 101 11.51 -12.84 -8.11
C GLY A 101 11.94 -11.47 -7.59
N SER A 102 13.08 -11.44 -6.89
CA SER A 102 13.66 -10.26 -6.23
C SER A 102 14.08 -9.11 -7.18
N LYS A 103 13.95 -9.26 -8.50
CA LYS A 103 14.37 -8.24 -9.48
C LYS A 103 13.37 -7.07 -9.57
N THR A 104 12.13 -7.27 -9.15
CA THR A 104 11.10 -6.24 -9.24
C THR A 104 11.16 -5.34 -8.01
N LYS A 105 11.56 -4.09 -8.20
CA LYS A 105 11.44 -3.07 -7.16
C LYS A 105 9.98 -2.64 -7.01
N TYR A 106 9.58 -2.43 -5.77
CA TYR A 106 8.25 -1.97 -5.40
C TYR A 106 8.35 -1.18 -4.09
N TYR A 107 7.27 -0.49 -3.75
CA TYR A 107 7.04 0.01 -2.40
C TYR A 107 5.53 0.15 -2.16
N LEU A 108 5.08 -0.03 -0.93
CA LEU A 108 3.73 0.36 -0.52
C LEU A 108 3.64 1.88 -0.57
N SER A 109 2.57 2.37 -1.17
CA SER A 109 2.43 3.77 -1.57
C SER A 109 1.02 4.28 -1.28
N TYR A 110 0.78 5.58 -1.40
CA TYR A 110 -0.55 6.20 -1.24
C TYR A 110 -1.24 5.75 0.06
N GLY A 111 -2.52 5.36 0.02
CA GLY A 111 -3.31 4.94 1.19
C GLY A 111 -2.63 3.92 2.09
N SER A 112 -1.88 2.94 1.54
CA SER A 112 -1.16 1.95 2.35
C SER A 112 0.04 2.54 3.10
N ALA A 113 0.75 3.49 2.48
CA ALA A 113 1.83 4.20 3.16
C ALA A 113 1.28 5.24 4.15
N PHE A 114 0.14 5.88 3.84
CA PHE A 114 -0.57 6.75 4.78
C PHE A 114 -0.97 5.98 6.04
N ASP A 115 -1.53 4.77 5.89
CA ASP A 115 -1.89 3.91 7.01
C ASP A 115 -0.66 3.52 7.83
N HIS A 116 0.42 3.07 7.17
CA HIS A 116 1.68 2.74 7.83
C HIS A 116 2.25 3.90 8.67
N HIS A 117 2.22 5.11 8.11
CA HIS A 117 2.70 6.32 8.78
C HIS A 117 1.69 6.90 9.77
N GLN A 118 0.52 6.27 10.00
CA GLN A 118 -0.54 6.76 10.87
C GLN A 118 -1.04 8.16 10.47
N MET A 119 -1.29 8.35 9.17
CA MET A 119 -1.78 9.58 8.55
C MET A 119 -3.22 9.47 8.05
N VAL A 120 -3.89 8.33 8.27
CA VAL A 120 -5.28 8.10 7.90
C VAL A 120 -6.22 8.45 9.04
N THR A 121 -7.33 9.12 8.74
CA THR A 121 -8.41 9.38 9.72
C THR A 121 -9.52 8.34 9.66
N GLN A 122 -9.54 7.53 8.60
CA GLN A 122 -10.52 6.47 8.36
C GLN A 122 -9.79 5.21 7.87
N PRO A 123 -10.28 4.00 8.21
CA PRO A 123 -9.72 2.77 7.71
C PRO A 123 -9.71 2.72 6.18
N GLN A 124 -8.54 2.47 5.58
CA GLN A 124 -8.37 2.26 4.15
C GLN A 124 -8.39 0.76 3.83
N LEU A 125 -9.41 0.29 3.11
CA LEU A 125 -9.52 -1.13 2.72
C LEU A 125 -8.71 -1.49 1.47
N ASP A 126 -8.34 -0.48 0.69
CA ASP A 126 -7.60 -0.65 -0.56
C ASP A 126 -6.09 -0.68 -0.29
N ILE A 127 -5.41 -1.68 -0.83
CA ILE A 127 -3.96 -1.84 -0.71
C ILE A 127 -3.27 -1.31 -1.97
N TYR A 128 -2.46 -0.27 -1.80
CA TYR A 128 -1.76 0.41 -2.87
C TYR A 128 -0.27 0.06 -2.87
N ILE A 129 0.21 -0.41 -4.01
CA ILE A 129 1.61 -0.77 -4.22
C ILE A 129 2.10 -0.20 -5.54
N SER A 130 3.23 0.51 -5.48
CA SER A 130 3.84 1.15 -6.64
C SER A 130 5.00 0.33 -7.19
N SER A 131 5.07 0.17 -8.50
CA SER A 131 6.18 -0.52 -9.18
C SER A 131 6.34 -0.07 -10.64
N PRO A 132 7.54 -0.15 -11.23
CA PRO A 132 7.71 0.01 -12.68
C PRO A 132 7.01 -1.08 -13.51
N ARG A 133 6.73 -2.23 -12.88
CA ARG A 133 6.00 -3.33 -13.48
C ARG A 133 4.52 -2.96 -13.63
N MET A 134 3.97 -3.19 -14.82
CA MET A 134 2.54 -3.07 -15.05
C MET A 134 1.82 -4.34 -14.55
N MET A 135 0.81 -4.15 -13.71
CA MET A 135 -0.04 -5.22 -13.21
C MET A 135 -1.45 -4.67 -13.04
N ARG A 136 -2.48 -5.50 -13.34
CA ARG A 136 -3.88 -5.09 -13.15
C ARG A 136 -4.27 -5.22 -11.67
N SER A 137 -5.09 -4.29 -11.20
CA SER A 137 -5.71 -4.36 -9.87
C SER A 137 -6.62 -5.57 -9.73
N ARG A 138 -6.75 -6.10 -8.52
CA ARG A 138 -7.52 -7.33 -8.24
C ARG A 138 -8.06 -7.33 -6.82
N THR A 139 -9.28 -7.84 -6.64
CA THR A 139 -9.84 -8.12 -5.32
C THR A 139 -9.52 -9.56 -4.91
N ILE A 140 -9.03 -9.73 -3.68
CA ILE A 140 -8.72 -11.03 -3.07
C ILE A 140 -9.28 -11.01 -1.65
N LEU A 141 -10.20 -11.93 -1.33
CA LEU A 141 -10.84 -12.05 -0.02
C LEU A 141 -11.36 -10.70 0.53
N GLY A 142 -12.09 -9.96 -0.30
CA GLY A 142 -12.68 -8.67 0.05
C GLY A 142 -11.72 -7.47 0.02
N SER A 143 -10.40 -7.69 -0.05
CA SER A 143 -9.40 -6.60 -0.13
C SER A 143 -9.02 -6.30 -1.58
N LEU A 144 -9.04 -5.02 -1.97
CA LEU A 144 -8.66 -4.59 -3.31
C LEU A 144 -7.18 -4.21 -3.37
N PHE A 145 -6.42 -4.93 -4.17
CA PHE A 145 -5.02 -4.66 -4.45
C PHE A 145 -4.88 -3.82 -5.70
N ARG A 146 -4.36 -2.60 -5.56
CA ARG A 146 -4.11 -1.64 -6.65
C ARG A 146 -2.63 -1.52 -6.92
N PHE A 147 -2.24 -1.88 -8.14
CA PHE A 147 -0.86 -1.80 -8.61
C PHE A 147 -0.67 -0.52 -9.41
N VAL A 148 0.01 0.46 -8.82
CA VAL A 148 0.24 1.77 -9.44
C VAL A 148 1.57 1.73 -10.20
N ARG A 149 1.53 2.04 -11.50
CA ARG A 149 2.74 2.08 -12.31
C ARG A 149 3.54 3.35 -12.01
N CYS A 150 4.82 3.22 -11.68
CA CYS A 150 5.75 4.35 -11.54
C CYS A 150 6.93 4.25 -12.53
N LYS A 151 7.70 5.32 -12.71
CA LYS A 151 8.95 5.25 -13.48
C LYS A 151 10.05 4.65 -12.62
N LYS A 152 11.05 4.02 -13.23
CA LYS A 152 12.22 3.51 -12.49
C LYS A 152 12.95 4.61 -11.71
N ASN A 153 13.01 5.81 -12.26
CA ASN A 153 13.65 6.97 -11.62
C ASN A 153 12.83 7.51 -10.44
N ASP A 154 11.54 7.16 -10.34
CA ASP A 154 10.68 7.56 -9.23
C ASP A 154 10.84 6.64 -8.01
N LEU A 155 11.68 5.60 -8.08
CA LEU A 155 11.96 4.67 -6.96
C LEU A 155 13.00 5.25 -6.00
N PHE A 156 12.58 6.18 -5.14
CA PHE A 156 13.40 6.81 -4.10
C PHE A 156 12.55 7.14 -2.87
N GLY A 157 13.20 7.42 -1.73
CA GLY A 157 12.50 7.64 -0.46
C GLY A 157 11.75 6.37 -0.05
N ILE A 158 12.41 5.22 -0.14
CA ILE A 158 11.84 3.90 0.14
C ILE A 158 12.65 3.29 1.27
N GLU A 159 11.97 2.75 2.27
CA GLU A 159 12.55 2.08 3.42
C GLU A 159 11.94 0.69 3.64
N GLU A 160 12.69 -0.20 4.28
CA GLU A 160 12.18 -1.51 4.69
C GLU A 160 11.62 -1.43 6.12
N VAL A 161 10.40 -1.90 6.30
CA VAL A 161 9.70 -1.89 7.58
C VAL A 161 9.16 -3.26 7.91
N TRP A 162 9.12 -3.58 9.20
CA TRP A 162 8.49 -4.80 9.70
C TRP A 162 6.98 -4.63 9.73
N VAL A 163 6.25 -5.57 9.13
CA VAL A 163 4.77 -5.62 9.18
C VAL A 163 4.25 -6.80 9.99
N ASP A 164 5.14 -7.73 10.32
CA ASP A 164 4.95 -8.80 11.30
C ASP A 164 6.33 -9.18 11.86
N LYS A 165 6.39 -10.09 12.84
CA LYS A 165 7.62 -10.54 13.51
C LYS A 165 8.72 -11.00 12.54
N ASN A 166 8.33 -11.62 11.43
CA ASN A 166 9.25 -12.28 10.50
C ASN A 166 9.15 -11.73 9.07
N GLU A 167 8.34 -10.69 8.85
CA GLU A 167 8.03 -10.20 7.50
C GLU A 167 8.33 -8.70 7.35
N LYS A 168 9.09 -8.37 6.31
CA LYS A 168 9.41 -7.00 5.92
C LYS A 168 8.82 -6.62 4.59
N VAL A 169 8.45 -5.36 4.44
CA VAL A 169 8.01 -4.79 3.16
C VAL A 169 8.71 -3.46 2.92
N CYS A 170 8.80 -3.07 1.64
CA CYS A 170 9.25 -1.74 1.27
C CYS A 170 8.07 -0.76 1.32
N VAL A 171 8.24 0.41 1.93
CA VAL A 171 7.25 1.49 2.01
C VAL A 171 7.93 2.82 1.64
N SER A 172 7.19 3.78 1.10
CA SER A 172 7.72 5.14 0.98
C SER A 172 7.92 5.74 2.37
N ASP A 173 9.01 6.48 2.58
CA ASP A 173 9.20 7.24 3.81
C ASP A 173 8.15 8.38 3.92
N LEU A 174 8.15 9.11 5.04
CA LEU A 174 7.14 10.14 5.32
C LEU A 174 7.03 11.17 4.20
N GLU A 175 8.14 11.83 3.84
CA GLU A 175 8.15 12.88 2.82
C GLU A 175 7.73 12.32 1.46
N ARG A 176 8.23 11.14 1.08
CA ARG A 176 7.87 10.54 -0.20
C ARG A 176 6.38 10.17 -0.25
N THR A 177 5.84 9.72 0.87
CA THR A 177 4.42 9.37 1.00
C THR A 177 3.54 10.59 0.78
N LEU A 178 3.86 11.73 1.41
CA LEU A 178 3.13 12.99 1.22
C LEU A 178 3.21 13.48 -0.24
N ILE A 179 4.38 13.36 -0.86
CA ILE A 179 4.59 13.69 -2.29
C ILE A 179 3.74 12.81 -3.22
N ASP A 180 3.67 11.50 -2.95
CA ASP A 180 2.79 10.60 -3.70
C ASP A 180 1.31 10.99 -3.51
N GLY A 181 0.90 11.33 -2.28
CA GLY A 181 -0.44 11.85 -2.00
C GLY A 181 -0.78 13.10 -2.82
N LEU A 182 0.13 14.08 -2.89
CA LEU A 182 -0.06 15.28 -3.70
C LEU A 182 -0.16 15.00 -5.20
N LYS A 183 0.49 13.93 -5.67
CA LYS A 183 0.49 13.52 -7.08
C LYS A 183 -0.83 12.89 -7.48
N GLN A 184 -1.38 12.00 -6.65
CA GLN A 184 -2.66 11.30 -6.89
C GLN A 184 -3.49 11.26 -5.60
N PRO A 185 -4.15 12.37 -5.21
CA PRO A 185 -4.88 12.44 -3.95
C PRO A 185 -6.00 11.40 -3.80
N GLY A 186 -6.66 11.03 -4.90
CA GLY A 186 -7.71 10.02 -4.89
C GLY A 186 -7.26 8.61 -4.49
N TYR A 187 -5.95 8.35 -4.47
CA TYR A 187 -5.39 7.11 -3.94
C TYR A 187 -5.12 7.16 -2.42
N CYS A 188 -5.34 8.31 -1.81
CA CYS A 188 -5.20 8.56 -0.38
C CYS A 188 -6.53 8.96 0.28
N GLY A 189 -7.66 8.83 -0.43
CA GLY A 189 -8.98 9.27 0.06
C GLY A 189 -9.33 10.73 -0.24
N GLY A 190 -8.54 11.41 -1.10
CA GLY A 190 -8.82 12.76 -1.56
C GLY A 190 -7.76 13.79 -1.16
N PHE A 191 -7.81 14.98 -1.75
CA PHE A 191 -6.88 16.06 -1.42
C PHE A 191 -7.00 16.49 0.06
N SER A 192 -8.20 16.49 0.61
CA SER A 192 -8.42 16.82 2.03
C SER A 192 -7.73 15.84 2.98
N GLU A 193 -7.69 14.54 2.68
CA GLU A 193 -6.93 13.55 3.47
C GLU A 193 -5.42 13.78 3.36
N VAL A 194 -4.93 14.13 2.16
CA VAL A 194 -3.52 14.53 1.99
C VAL A 194 -3.20 15.78 2.81
N ALA A 195 -4.06 16.79 2.79
CA ALA A 195 -3.87 18.02 3.55
C ALA A 195 -3.92 17.79 5.07
N LYS A 196 -4.80 16.88 5.56
CA LYS A 196 -4.78 16.41 6.95
C LYS A 196 -3.47 15.75 7.31
N ALA A 197 -2.93 14.88 6.45
CA ALA A 197 -1.66 14.20 6.69
C ALA A 197 -0.50 15.19 6.91
N PHE A 198 -0.44 16.28 6.12
CA PHE A 198 0.51 17.38 6.35
C PHE A 198 0.35 18.03 7.73
N SER A 199 -0.89 18.20 8.19
CA SER A 199 -1.17 18.75 9.51
C SER A 199 -0.80 17.77 10.65
N ILE A 200 -1.20 16.50 10.54
CA ILE A 200 -0.93 15.44 11.52
C ILE A 200 0.59 15.26 11.72
N LYS A 201 1.35 15.32 10.62
CA LYS A 201 2.81 15.15 10.63
C LYS A 201 3.59 16.45 10.58
N HIS A 202 2.93 17.59 10.87
CA HIS A 202 3.53 18.92 10.76
C HIS A 202 4.95 19.01 11.33
N ASP A 203 5.15 18.55 12.57
CA ASP A 203 6.43 18.64 13.28
C ASP A 203 7.45 17.57 12.86
N ALA A 204 7.00 16.52 12.17
CA ALA A 204 7.84 15.41 11.73
C ALA A 204 8.37 15.59 10.30
N ILE A 205 7.77 16.47 9.51
CA ILE A 205 8.16 16.71 8.12
C ILE A 205 9.49 17.47 8.10
N ASP A 206 10.49 16.90 7.42
CA ASP A 206 11.70 17.64 7.05
C ASP A 206 11.42 18.52 5.81
N PRO A 207 11.43 19.87 5.95
CA PRO A 207 11.06 20.76 4.86
C PRO A 207 12.03 20.71 3.67
N GLN A 208 13.32 20.48 3.91
CA GLN A 208 14.30 20.42 2.82
C GLN A 208 14.16 19.11 2.08
N LYS A 209 14.03 17.99 2.81
CA LYS A 209 13.89 16.66 2.23
C LYS A 209 12.63 16.53 1.36
N ILE A 210 11.48 17.05 1.81
CA ILE A 210 10.25 16.99 1.02
C ILE A 210 10.33 17.83 -0.27
N ILE A 211 11.04 18.95 -0.22
CA ILE A 211 11.31 19.78 -1.40
C ILE A 211 12.22 19.01 -2.37
N ASP A 212 13.32 18.44 -1.90
CA ASP A 212 14.24 17.67 -2.74
C ASP A 212 13.50 16.53 -3.44
N TYR A 213 12.56 15.90 -2.75
CA TYR A 213 11.73 14.82 -3.31
C TYR A 213 10.73 15.32 -4.35
N ALA A 214 10.08 16.47 -4.14
CA ALA A 214 9.22 17.09 -5.15
C ALA A 214 9.99 17.45 -6.42
N ILE A 215 11.16 18.08 -6.28
CA ILE A 215 12.02 18.45 -7.41
C ILE A 215 12.50 17.20 -8.16
N LYS A 216 12.92 16.18 -7.43
CA LYS A 216 13.36 14.91 -8.02
C LYS A 216 12.24 14.19 -8.77
N LEU A 217 11.00 14.28 -8.29
CA LEU A 217 9.84 13.68 -8.96
C LEU A 217 9.49 14.44 -10.26
N ASP A 218 9.80 15.73 -10.32
CA ASP A 218 9.63 16.61 -11.49
C ASP A 218 8.19 16.61 -12.04
N VAL A 219 7.22 16.86 -11.14
CA VAL A 219 5.81 17.00 -11.49
C VAL A 219 5.32 18.38 -11.06
N GLY A 220 5.16 19.28 -12.03
CA GLY A 220 4.79 20.67 -11.75
C GLY A 220 3.52 20.86 -10.91
N ALA A 221 2.52 20.00 -11.05
CA ALA A 221 1.31 20.07 -10.22
C ALA A 221 1.62 19.75 -8.74
N VAL A 222 2.54 18.83 -8.47
CA VAL A 222 2.97 18.48 -7.11
C VAL A 222 3.70 19.65 -6.46
N ASN A 223 4.66 20.28 -7.16
CA ASN A 223 5.41 21.41 -6.61
C ASN A 223 4.50 22.58 -6.21
N ARG A 224 3.47 22.86 -7.01
CA ARG A 224 2.48 23.92 -6.74
C ARG A 224 1.66 23.60 -5.49
N ARG A 225 1.11 22.38 -5.39
CA ARG A 225 0.31 21.94 -4.25
C ARG A 225 1.13 21.86 -2.97
N LEU A 226 2.36 21.35 -3.07
CA LEU A 226 3.30 21.28 -1.95
C LEU A 226 3.57 22.67 -1.39
N GLY A 227 3.97 23.61 -2.25
CA GLY A 227 4.28 24.97 -1.81
C GLY A 227 3.09 25.66 -1.16
N TYR A 228 1.89 25.48 -1.73
CA TYR A 228 0.66 26.00 -1.13
C TYR A 228 0.40 25.42 0.27
N LEU A 229 0.49 24.10 0.46
CA LEU A 229 0.26 23.48 1.78
C LEU A 229 1.36 23.83 2.78
N MET A 230 2.63 23.86 2.36
CA MET A 230 3.74 24.26 3.23
C MET A 230 3.57 25.68 3.74
N GLU A 231 3.18 26.62 2.86
CA GLU A 231 2.89 27.99 3.29
C GLU A 231 1.64 28.05 4.18
N LEU A 232 0.56 27.37 3.79
CA LEU A 232 -0.72 27.41 4.52
C LEU A 232 -0.57 26.91 5.96
N TYR A 233 0.20 25.85 6.17
CA TYR A 233 0.42 25.23 7.47
C TYR A 233 1.69 25.71 8.17
N ASN A 234 2.43 26.65 7.59
CA ASN A 234 3.68 27.17 8.14
C ASN A 234 4.76 26.08 8.36
N ILE A 235 4.86 25.15 7.42
CA ILE A 235 5.88 24.10 7.39
C ILE A 235 7.12 24.63 6.69
N GLY A 236 8.26 24.58 7.38
CA GLY A 236 9.51 25.15 6.90
C GLY A 236 9.55 26.67 7.07
N SER A 237 10.25 27.34 6.15
CA SER A 237 10.49 28.79 6.24
C SER A 237 10.23 29.46 4.90
N ARG A 238 10.16 30.79 4.91
CA ARG A 238 9.96 31.59 3.70
C ARG A 238 10.95 31.26 2.57
N ILE A 239 12.20 30.96 2.90
CA ILE A 239 13.24 30.58 1.92
C ILE A 239 12.84 29.31 1.16
N HIS A 240 12.31 28.30 1.87
CA HIS A 240 11.83 27.06 1.27
C HIS A 240 10.67 27.30 0.29
N TRP A 241 9.71 28.15 0.68
CA TRP A 241 8.56 28.46 -0.16
C TRP A 241 8.95 29.29 -1.38
N GLU A 242 9.82 30.28 -1.21
CA GLU A 242 10.35 31.08 -2.33
C GLU A 242 11.13 30.21 -3.31
N PHE A 243 11.93 29.25 -2.83
CA PHE A 243 12.61 28.28 -3.70
C PHE A 243 11.62 27.45 -4.53
N LEU A 244 10.55 26.90 -3.93
CA LEU A 244 9.54 26.17 -4.71
C LEU A 244 8.88 27.07 -5.77
N GLN A 245 8.65 28.36 -5.48
CA GLN A 245 8.11 29.30 -6.46
C GLN A 245 9.00 29.49 -7.69
N THR A 246 10.34 29.45 -7.54
CA THR A 246 11.24 29.59 -8.69
C THR A 246 11.18 28.40 -9.65
N THR A 247 10.58 27.27 -9.23
CA THR A 247 10.45 26.05 -10.03
C THR A 247 9.15 26.03 -10.85
N LEU A 248 8.26 27.01 -10.65
CA LEU A 248 6.93 27.00 -11.25
C LEU A 248 6.93 27.56 -12.67
N THR A 249 6.15 26.91 -13.54
CA THR A 249 5.83 27.43 -14.88
C THR A 249 4.58 28.31 -14.86
N ALA A 250 4.32 29.04 -15.94
CA ALA A 250 3.18 29.97 -16.02
C ALA A 250 1.79 29.30 -15.95
N THR A 251 1.70 27.99 -16.24
CA THR A 251 0.45 27.24 -16.29
C THR A 251 -0.17 27.08 -14.90
N TYR A 252 -1.50 27.22 -14.84
CA TYR A 252 -2.28 26.97 -13.63
C TYR A 252 -2.71 25.51 -13.50
N GLN A 253 -2.81 25.01 -12.26
CA GLN A 253 -3.31 23.68 -11.94
C GLN A 253 -4.42 23.77 -10.88
N LEU A 254 -5.29 22.77 -10.80
CA LEU A 254 -6.24 22.67 -9.69
C LEU A 254 -5.50 22.30 -8.40
N LEU A 255 -5.90 22.92 -7.29
CA LEU A 255 -5.43 22.53 -5.96
C LEU A 255 -5.89 21.10 -5.66
N ASP A 256 -7.20 20.86 -5.71
CA ASP A 256 -7.78 19.53 -5.65
C ASP A 256 -8.10 19.03 -7.08
N PRO A 257 -7.42 17.99 -7.60
CA PRO A 257 -7.71 17.46 -8.93
C PRO A 257 -9.05 16.72 -9.06
N GLU A 258 -9.70 16.35 -7.95
CA GLU A 258 -10.94 15.56 -7.95
C GLU A 258 -12.19 16.43 -7.90
N LEU A 259 -12.04 17.71 -7.53
CA LEU A 259 -13.13 18.68 -7.53
C LEU A 259 -13.27 19.42 -8.87
N PRO A 260 -14.48 19.92 -9.19
CA PRO A 260 -14.70 20.74 -10.37
C PRO A 260 -13.71 21.90 -10.49
N ALA A 261 -13.44 22.32 -11.73
CA ALA A 261 -12.61 23.48 -12.01
C ALA A 261 -13.39 24.77 -11.72
N GLU A 262 -13.54 25.07 -10.43
CA GLU A 262 -14.23 26.23 -9.87
C GLU A 262 -13.31 27.01 -8.92
N GLY A 263 -13.78 28.12 -8.37
CA GLY A 263 -12.99 28.93 -7.44
C GLY A 263 -11.96 29.86 -8.10
N HIS A 264 -11.23 30.59 -7.25
CA HIS A 264 -10.37 31.70 -7.66
C HIS A 264 -8.93 31.26 -7.95
N HIS A 265 -8.25 32.01 -8.81
CA HIS A 265 -6.85 31.75 -9.15
C HIS A 265 -5.92 32.45 -8.16
N THR A 266 -4.87 31.76 -7.72
CA THR A 266 -3.75 32.36 -6.98
C THR A 266 -2.50 32.35 -7.86
N ALA A 267 -2.02 33.53 -8.22
CA ALA A 267 -0.84 33.69 -9.06
C ALA A 267 0.44 33.22 -8.36
N LYS A 268 0.50 33.35 -7.03
CA LYS A 268 1.66 32.98 -6.20
C LYS A 268 2.06 31.52 -6.40
N TRP A 269 1.08 30.62 -6.37
CA TRP A 269 1.31 29.18 -6.54
C TRP A 269 0.86 28.64 -7.89
N ARG A 270 0.37 29.51 -8.79
CA ARG A 270 -0.21 29.11 -10.08
C ARG A 270 -1.26 28.00 -9.89
N LEU A 271 -2.14 28.21 -8.91
CA LEU A 271 -3.21 27.28 -8.57
C LEU A 271 -4.58 27.93 -8.76
N ARG A 272 -5.56 27.11 -9.10
CA ARG A 272 -6.97 27.43 -8.94
C ARG A 272 -7.46 26.76 -7.66
N LEU A 273 -7.91 27.57 -6.72
CA LEU A 273 -8.31 27.14 -5.39
C LEU A 273 -9.79 26.75 -5.44
N ASN A 274 -10.02 25.48 -5.77
CA ASN A 274 -11.33 24.83 -5.82
C ASN A 274 -11.74 24.14 -4.50
N ILE A 275 -10.94 24.35 -3.46
CA ILE A 275 -11.25 24.06 -2.04
C ILE A 275 -10.79 25.27 -1.23
N SER A 276 -11.56 25.66 -0.20
CA SER A 276 -11.31 26.90 0.54
C SER A 276 -10.14 26.77 1.52
N SER A 277 -9.47 27.89 1.80
CA SER A 277 -8.36 27.90 2.78
C SER A 277 -8.88 27.75 4.22
N GLU A 278 -10.09 28.23 4.50
CA GLU A 278 -10.77 28.04 5.78
C GLU A 278 -11.03 26.56 6.05
N GLU A 279 -11.55 25.84 5.06
CA GLU A 279 -11.81 24.40 5.16
C GLU A 279 -10.52 23.62 5.45
N LEU A 280 -9.44 23.88 4.69
CA LEU A 280 -8.16 23.23 4.94
C LEU A 280 -7.57 23.57 6.32
N ARG A 281 -7.72 24.80 6.80
CA ARG A 281 -7.27 25.17 8.16
C ARG A 281 -8.11 24.50 9.25
N ALA A 282 -9.40 24.28 9.02
CA ALA A 282 -10.26 23.58 9.98
C ALA A 282 -9.80 22.13 10.23
N LEU A 283 -9.15 21.51 9.23
CA LEU A 283 -8.57 20.16 9.34
C LEU A 283 -7.40 20.06 10.32
N ARG A 284 -6.81 21.19 10.74
CA ARG A 284 -5.72 21.22 11.73
C ARG A 284 -6.17 20.87 13.15
N GLY A 285 -7.46 21.00 13.44
CA GLY A 285 -8.05 20.80 14.77
C GLY A 285 -8.73 19.44 14.97
N THR A 286 -8.68 18.54 14.00
CA THR A 286 -9.34 17.22 13.99
C THR A 286 -8.31 16.11 13.85
#